data_AF-A0A9D6TU03-F1
#
_entry.id   AF-A0A9D6TU03-F1
#
_cell.length_a   1.000
_cell.length_b   1.000
_cell.length_c   1.000
_cell.angle_alpha   90.00
_cell.angle_beta   90.00
_cell.angle_gamma   90.00
#
_symmetry.space_group_name_H-M   'P 1'
#
loop_
_entity.id
_entity.type
_entity.pdbx_description
1 polymer ?
#
loop_
_entity_poly.entity_id
_entity_poly.type
_entity_poly.pdbx_seq_one_letter_code
_entity_poly.pdbx_strand_id
1 'polypeptide(L)' 'MDQAKRRKVYSDLARAMIEDATWVFLMQQVDIYATRERLTWTPRADQWLHFHQASLGVH' A
#
# COMPACT_ATOMS: atom_id res chain seq x y z
N MET A 1 -0.04 -23.88 1.79
CA MET A 1 -0.40 -23.93 0.35
C MET A 1 0.87 -23.78 -0.46
N ASP A 2 1.03 -24.56 -1.53
CA ASP A 2 2.21 -24.48 -2.40
C ASP A 2 2.32 -23.10 -3.08
N GLN A 3 3.55 -22.55 -3.17
CA GLN A 3 3.77 -21.19 -3.68
C GLN A 3 3.42 -21.06 -5.16
N ALA A 4 3.71 -22.08 -5.97
CA ALA A 4 3.39 -22.08 -7.40
C ALA A 4 1.87 -22.16 -7.60
N LYS A 5 1.18 -23.02 -6.85
CA LYS A 5 -0.29 -23.08 -6.84
C LYS A 5 -0.90 -21.74 -6.45
N ARG A 6 -0.37 -21.06 -5.42
CA ARG A 6 -0.82 -19.72 -5.01
C ARG A 6 -0.66 -18.70 -6.12
N ARG A 7 0.51 -18.66 -6.76
CA ARG A 7 0.78 -17.73 -7.84
C ARG A 7 -0.18 -17.94 -9.01
N LYS A 8 -0.43 -19.21 -9.39
CA LYS A 8 -1.36 -19.54 -10.47
C LYS A 8 -2.78 -19.02 -10.18
N VAL A 9 -3.29 -19.26 -8.97
CA VAL A 9 -4.63 -18.80 -8.57
C VAL A 9 -4.76 -17.28 -8.70
N TYR A 10 -3.78 -16.51 -8.20
CA TYR A 10 -3.81 -15.05 -8.33
C TYR A 10 -3.68 -14.56 -9.78
N SER A 11 -2.90 -15.24 -10.62
CA SER A 11 -2.81 -14.91 -12.04
C SER A 11 -4.12 -15.15 -12.79
N ASP A 12 -4.80 -16.26 -12.50
CA ASP A 12 -6.10 -16.56 -13.12
C ASP A 12 -7.16 -15.52 -12.70
N LEU A 13 -7.16 -15.09 -11.43
CA LEU A 13 -8.04 -14.03 -10.93
C LEU A 13 -7.75 -12.67 -11.58
N ALA A 14 -6.49 -12.26 -11.66
CA ALA A 14 -6.11 -10.99 -12.26
C ALA A 14 -6.55 -10.89 -13.73
N ARG A 15 -6.43 -12.00 -14.48
CA ARG A 15 -6.89 -12.08 -15.87
C ARG A 15 -8.40 -11.84 -15.98
N ALA A 16 -9.20 -12.55 -15.18
CA ALA A 16 -10.66 -12.40 -15.19
C ALA A 16 -11.09 -10.96 -14.85
N MET A 17 -10.45 -10.32 -13.86
CA MET A 17 -10.75 -8.94 -13.48
C MET A 17 -10.55 -7.94 -14.64
N ILE A 18 -9.52 -8.15 -15.47
CA ILE A 18 -9.17 -7.27 -16.60
C ILE A 18 -10.05 -7.58 -17.81
N GLU A 19 -10.17 -8.86 -18.20
CA GLU A 19 -10.88 -9.28 -19.41
C GLU A 19 -12.39 -9.00 -19.33
N ASP A 20 -13.00 -9.23 -18.17
CA ASP A 20 -14.43 -8.95 -17.95
C ASP A 20 -14.68 -7.47 -17.59
N ALA A 21 -13.63 -6.64 -17.55
CA ALA A 21 -13.65 -5.25 -17.15
C ALA A 21 -14.43 -4.99 -15.83
N THR A 22 -14.41 -5.97 -14.91
CA THR A 22 -15.11 -5.85 -13.62
C THR A 22 -14.54 -4.70 -12.79
N TRP A 23 -13.26 -4.41 -12.98
CA TRP A 23 -12.59 -3.24 -12.42
C TRP A 23 -11.53 -2.73 -13.39
N VAL A 24 -11.57 -1.43 -13.69
CA VAL A 24 -10.51 -0.74 -14.43
C VAL A 24 -9.51 -0.12 -13.44
N PHE A 25 -8.32 -0.72 -13.32
CA PHE A 25 -7.24 -0.18 -12.50
C PHE A 25 -6.66 1.07 -13.17
N LEU A 26 -6.59 2.18 -12.42
CA LEU A 26 -6.11 3.46 -12.96
C LEU A 26 -4.62 3.66 -12.68
N MET A 27 -4.25 3.69 -11.40
CA MET A 27 -2.88 3.95 -10.97
C MET A 27 -2.68 3.47 -9.53
N GLN A 28 -1.43 3.25 -9.16
CA GLN A 28 -1.04 3.16 -7.76
C GLN A 28 -0.85 4.58 -7.21
N GLN A 29 -1.58 4.91 -6.15
CA GLN A 29 -1.49 6.22 -5.51
C GLN A 29 -0.13 6.41 -4.81
N VAL A 30 0.44 7.61 -4.94
CA VAL A 30 1.55 8.08 -4.10
C VAL A 30 0.97 8.94 -3.00
N ASP A 31 1.13 8.49 -1.76
CA ASP A 31 0.63 9.22 -0.60
C ASP A 31 1.63 10.30 -0.17
N ILE A 32 1.17 11.55 -0.16
CA ILE A 32 1.97 12.73 0.21
C ILE A 32 1.42 13.28 1.52
N TYR A 33 2.30 13.45 2.50
CA TYR A 33 1.95 13.93 3.83
C TYR A 33 2.74 15.20 4.17
N ALA A 34 2.14 16.07 4.98
CA ALA A 34 2.81 17.22 5.58
C ALA A 34 2.85 17.04 7.11
N THR A 35 4.01 17.28 7.71
CA THR A 35 4.21 17.21 9.16
C THR A 35 4.84 18.51 9.69
N ARG A 36 4.75 18.73 11.00
CA ARG A 36 5.55 19.76 11.67
C ARG A 36 7.00 19.29 11.77
N GLU A 37 7.96 20.19 11.66
CA GLU A 37 9.41 19.86 11.73
C GLU A 37 9.79 19.10 13.02
N ARG A 38 9.18 19.47 14.14
CA ARG A 38 9.38 18.79 15.43
C ARG A 38 8.86 17.35 15.49
N LEU A 39 8.10 16.89 14.49
CA LEU A 39 7.54 15.54 14.47
C LEU A 39 8.45 14.62 13.65
N THR A 40 9.04 13.63 14.31
CA THR A 40 9.72 12.53 13.63
C THR A 40 8.70 11.42 13.37
N TRP A 41 8.35 11.23 12.09
CA TRP A 41 7.44 10.20 11.63
C TRP A 41 7.70 9.87 10.14
N THR A 42 7.52 8.61 9.75
CA THR A 42 7.76 8.13 8.39
C THR A 42 6.50 7.44 7.85
N PRO A 43 6.05 7.76 6.62
CA PRO A 43 4.90 7.09 6.00
C PRO A 43 5.20 5.62 5.66
N ARG A 44 4.15 4.81 5.58
CA ARG A 44 4.22 3.41 5.15
C ARG A 44 3.44 3.18 3.86
N ALA A 45 3.87 2.18 3.09
CA ALA A 45 3.26 1.80 1.82
C ALA A 45 1.91 1.08 1.95
N ASP A 46 1.52 0.68 3.17
CA ASP A 46 0.25 0.00 3.45
C ASP A 46 -0.89 0.95 3.82
N GLN A 47 -0.67 2.27 3.72
CA GLN A 47 -1.65 3.33 4.01
C GLN A 47 -2.03 3.46 5.49
N TRP A 48 -1.35 2.76 6.40
CA TRP A 48 -1.62 2.89 7.84
C TRP A 48 -0.81 4.04 8.45
N LEU A 49 -1.49 4.82 9.31
CA LEU A 49 -0.86 5.89 10.09
C LEU A 49 -0.51 5.39 11.50
N HIS A 50 0.69 4.82 11.66
CA HIS A 50 1.17 4.41 12.96
C HIS A 50 1.87 5.54 13.71
N PHE A 51 1.46 5.77 14.95
CA PHE A 51 2.02 6.82 15.82
C PHE A 51 2.85 6.29 16.99
N HIS A 52 2.84 4.98 17.26
CA HIS A 52 3.60 4.40 18.37
C HIS A 52 5.13 4.51 18.19
N GLN A 53 5.60 4.72 16.96
CA GLN A 53 7.00 5.00 16.62
C GLN A 53 7.29 6.49 16.40
N ALA A 54 6.25 7.34 16.42
CA ALA A 54 6.42 8.77 16.23
C ALA A 54 6.98 9.39 17.52
N SER A 55 7.81 10.42 17.36
CA SER A 55 8.37 11.14 18.50
C SER A 55 8.44 12.64 18.23
N LEU A 56 8.59 13.42 19.30
CA LEU A 56 8.89 14.84 19.21
C LEU A 56 10.39 15.03 19.31
N GLY A 57 10.99 15.65 18.29
CA GLY A 57 12.36 16.13 18.35
C GLY A 57 12.45 17.39 19.19
N VAL A 58 13.54 17.54 19.94
CA VAL A 58 13.93 18.81 20.56
C VAL A 58 14.87 19.49 19.57
N HIS A 59 14.51 20.68 19.10
CA HIS A 59 15.43 21.54 18.34
C HIS A 59 16.53 22.07 19.27
#